data_AF-A0A3G6UQS7-F1
#
_entry.id   AF-A0A3G6UQS7-F1
#
_cell.length_a   1.000
_cell.length_b   1.000
_cell.length_c   1.000
_cell.angle_alpha   90.00
_cell.angle_beta   90.00
_cell.angle_gamma   90.00
#
_symmetry.space_group_name_H-M   'P 1'
#
loop_
_entity.id
_entity.type
_entity.pdbx_description
1 polymer ?
#
loop_
_entity_poly.entity_id
_entity_poly.type
_entity_poly.pdbx_seq_one_letter_code
_entity_poly.pdbx_strand_id
1 'polypeptide(L)'
;MLKKYNGFSLLESIASFSIWCMAVLTLLPVIVTVMQQRENARLEIQSIKYLQSYTRDRMAGKSLAETEYIEVGGVSYTIQNKSDQSCLSWKDVQSNEREYCFQIH
;
A
#
# COMPACT_ATOMS: atom_id res chain seq x y z
N MET A 1 4.64 20.33 -59.97
CA MET A 1 3.96 21.31 -59.10
C MET A 1 3.52 20.60 -57.82
N LEU A 2 4.33 20.66 -56.75
CA LEU A 2 3.99 20.09 -55.45
C LEU A 2 3.23 21.15 -54.64
N LYS A 3 1.92 20.93 -54.48
CA LYS A 3 1.03 21.77 -53.66
C LYS A 3 1.50 21.65 -52.20
N LYS A 4 1.82 22.77 -51.54
CA LYS A 4 2.29 22.80 -50.14
C LYS A 4 1.14 22.41 -49.19
N TYR A 5 1.23 21.23 -48.57
CA TYR A 5 0.26 20.67 -47.60
C TYR A 5 0.71 20.85 -46.13
N ASN A 6 1.51 21.87 -45.82
CA ASN A 6 2.15 22.00 -44.50
C ASN A 6 1.17 22.19 -43.33
N GLY A 7 -0.05 22.69 -43.58
CA GLY A 7 -1.06 22.88 -42.53
C GLY A 7 -1.73 21.59 -42.05
N PHE A 8 -1.86 20.59 -42.93
CA PHE A 8 -2.51 19.32 -42.59
C PHE A 8 -1.62 18.46 -41.68
N SER A 9 -0.33 18.38 -42.00
CA SER A 9 0.65 17.64 -41.19
C SER A 9 0.90 18.25 -39.80
N LEU A 10 0.83 19.59 -39.68
CA LEU A 10 0.90 20.26 -38.37
C LEU A 10 -0.35 19.95 -37.52
N LEU A 11 -1.53 19.99 -38.11
CA LEU A 11 -2.77 19.68 -37.41
C LEU A 11 -2.79 18.22 -36.92
N GLU A 12 -2.33 17.30 -37.76
CA GLU A 12 -2.24 15.87 -37.46
C GLU A 12 -1.21 15.59 -36.34
N SER A 13 -0.10 16.34 -36.34
CA SER A 13 0.91 16.27 -35.27
C SER A 13 0.37 16.78 -33.94
N ILE A 14 -0.40 17.88 -33.96
CA ILE A 14 -1.04 18.44 -32.75
C ILE A 14 -2.08 17.47 -32.20
N ALA A 15 -2.91 16.88 -33.06
CA ALA A 15 -3.90 15.89 -32.67
C ALA A 15 -3.26 14.61 -32.09
N SER A 16 -2.16 14.15 -32.68
CA SER A 16 -1.41 12.99 -32.18
C SER A 16 -0.78 13.29 -30.81
N PHE A 17 -0.22 14.48 -30.64
CA PHE A 17 0.38 14.91 -29.37
C PHE A 17 -0.67 15.07 -28.27
N SER A 18 -1.87 15.60 -28.59
CA SER A 18 -2.93 15.75 -27.59
C SER A 18 -3.46 14.41 -27.10
N ILE A 19 -3.61 13.42 -27.99
CA ILE A 19 -3.96 12.04 -27.60
C ILE A 19 -2.88 11.45 -26.71
N TRP A 20 -1.60 11.65 -27.05
CA TRP A 20 -0.48 11.18 -26.24
C TRP A 20 -0.45 11.83 -24.85
N CYS A 21 -0.67 13.14 -24.76
CA CYS A 21 -0.78 13.84 -23.48
C CYS A 21 -1.96 13.32 -22.64
N MET A 22 -3.13 13.09 -23.24
CA MET A 22 -4.26 12.47 -22.53
C MET A 22 -3.92 11.07 -22.01
N ALA A 23 -3.25 10.26 -22.81
CA ALA A 23 -2.80 8.93 -22.39
C ALA A 23 -1.84 9.02 -21.19
N VAL A 24 -0.85 9.92 -21.23
CA VAL A 24 0.09 10.10 -20.11
C VAL A 24 -0.62 10.59 -18.85
N LEU A 25 -1.51 11.58 -18.98
CA LEU A 25 -2.26 12.16 -17.85
C LEU A 25 -3.21 11.15 -17.20
N THR A 26 -3.73 10.18 -17.95
CA THR A 26 -4.58 9.11 -17.42
C THR A 26 -3.78 7.96 -16.83
N LEU A 27 -2.66 7.57 -17.46
CA LEU A 27 -1.86 6.43 -17.01
C LEU A 27 -1.05 6.72 -15.75
N LEU A 28 -0.51 7.93 -15.61
CA LEU A 28 0.34 8.29 -14.48
C LEU A 28 -0.35 8.12 -13.11
N PRO A 29 -1.57 8.64 -12.87
CA PRO A 29 -2.26 8.41 -11.59
C PRO A 29 -2.60 6.94 -11.36
N VAL A 30 -2.91 6.18 -12.42
CA VAL A 30 -3.15 4.72 -12.32
C VAL A 30 -1.89 3.99 -11.88
N ILE A 31 -0.72 4.35 -12.41
CA ILE A 31 0.56 3.74 -12.00
C ILE A 31 0.83 4.03 -10.53
N VAL A 32 0.66 5.28 -10.09
CA VAL A 32 0.89 5.67 -8.69
C VAL A 32 -0.06 4.92 -7.74
N THR A 33 -1.34 4.83 -8.08
CA THR A 33 -2.31 4.09 -7.26
C THR A 33 -1.98 2.60 -7.16
N VAL A 34 -1.56 1.96 -8.26
CA VAL A 34 -1.11 0.56 -8.25
C VAL A 34 0.14 0.38 -7.40
N MET A 35 1.10 1.30 -7.48
CA MET A 35 2.30 1.25 -6.64
C MET A 35 1.95 1.36 -5.15
N GLN A 36 1.05 2.27 -4.79
CA GLN A 36 0.57 2.40 -3.40
C GLN A 36 -0.15 1.14 -2.93
N GLN A 37 -1.01 0.55 -3.75
CA GLN A 37 -1.70 -0.71 -3.41
C GLN A 37 -0.72 -1.86 -3.17
N ARG A 38 0.33 -1.96 -4.00
CA ARG A 38 1.36 -3.00 -3.83
C ARG A 38 2.13 -2.84 -2.53
N GLU A 39 2.48 -1.61 -2.17
CA GLU A 39 3.19 -1.35 -0.92
C GLU A 39 2.28 -1.61 0.30
N ASN A 40 1.01 -1.20 0.24
CA ASN A 40 0.05 -1.51 1.28
C ASN A 40 -0.13 -3.03 1.47
N ALA A 41 -0.25 -3.79 0.38
CA ALA A 41 -0.35 -5.25 0.44
C ALA A 41 0.92 -5.89 1.01
N ARG A 42 2.10 -5.35 0.69
CA ARG A 42 3.36 -5.80 1.28
C ARG A 42 3.39 -5.57 2.80
N LEU A 43 3.00 -4.37 3.24
CA LEU A 43 2.92 -4.03 4.66
C LEU A 43 1.93 -4.92 5.40
N GLU A 44 0.77 -5.17 4.81
CA GLU A 44 -0.25 -6.07 5.38
C GLU A 44 0.27 -7.50 5.54
N ILE A 45 0.95 -8.06 4.52
CA ILE A 45 1.54 -9.40 4.63
C ILE A 45 2.62 -9.44 5.72
N GLN A 46 3.44 -8.39 5.83
CA GLN A 46 4.47 -8.32 6.88
C GLN A 46 3.86 -8.20 8.27
N SER A 47 2.84 -7.36 8.44
CA SER A 47 2.15 -7.13 9.72
C SER A 47 1.46 -8.41 10.20
N ILE A 48 0.75 -9.11 9.30
CA ILE A 48 0.10 -10.39 9.62
C ILE A 48 1.13 -11.46 10.02
N LYS A 49 2.23 -11.59 9.25
CA LYS A 49 3.31 -12.54 9.59
C LYS A 49 3.91 -12.24 10.96
N TYR A 50 4.12 -10.96 11.25
CA TYR A 50 4.62 -10.52 12.53
C TYR A 50 3.65 -10.91 13.65
N LEU A 51 2.37 -10.56 13.54
CA LEU A 51 1.35 -10.90 14.54
C LEU A 51 1.23 -12.42 14.75
N GLN A 52 1.31 -13.21 13.68
CA GLN A 52 1.30 -14.68 13.80
C GLN A 52 2.48 -15.20 14.61
N SER A 53 3.69 -14.68 14.36
CA SER A 53 4.88 -15.07 15.11
C SER A 53 4.78 -14.66 16.59
N TYR A 54 4.27 -13.45 16.84
CA TYR A 54 4.04 -12.91 18.17
C TYR A 54 3.00 -13.73 18.96
N THR A 55 1.91 -14.08 18.29
CA THR A 55 0.82 -14.87 18.89
C THR A 55 1.28 -16.28 19.22
N ARG A 56 2.12 -16.89 18.38
CA ARG A 56 2.73 -18.19 18.67
C ARG A 56 3.60 -18.15 19.93
N ASP A 57 4.38 -17.09 20.09
CA ASP A 57 5.20 -16.87 21.28
C ASP A 57 4.35 -16.72 22.55
N ARG A 58 3.18 -16.07 22.42
CA ARG A 58 2.17 -15.97 23.50
C ARG A 58 1.58 -17.33 23.86
N MET A 59 1.17 -18.13 22.88
CA MET A 59 0.66 -19.50 23.08
C MET A 59 1.70 -20.42 23.73
N ALA A 60 3.00 -20.19 23.47
CA ALA A 60 4.09 -20.90 24.10
C ALA A 60 4.35 -20.50 25.58
N GLY A 61 3.52 -19.63 26.15
CA GLY A 61 3.56 -19.25 27.57
C GLY A 61 4.53 -18.11 27.89
N LYS A 62 5.02 -17.36 26.89
CA LYS A 62 5.75 -16.11 27.17
C LYS A 62 4.78 -15.05 27.70
N SER A 63 5.12 -14.47 28.85
CA SER A 63 4.40 -13.32 29.38
C SER A 63 4.67 -12.11 28.49
N LEU A 64 3.66 -11.68 27.75
CA LEU A 64 3.70 -10.50 26.89
C LEU A 64 2.87 -9.37 27.53
N ALA A 65 3.25 -8.12 27.25
CA ALA A 65 2.54 -6.96 27.77
C ALA A 65 1.12 -6.87 27.17
N GLU A 66 0.17 -6.26 27.89
CA GLU A 66 -1.19 -6.05 27.39
C GLU A 66 -1.19 -5.11 26.17
N THR A 67 -0.34 -4.08 26.18
CA THR A 67 -0.12 -3.18 25.05
C THR A 67 1.37 -3.05 24.80
N GLU A 68 1.78 -3.15 23.53
CA GLU A 68 3.18 -3.03 23.14
C GLU A 68 3.32 -2.13 21.90
N TYR A 69 4.33 -1.26 21.91
CA TYR A 69 4.68 -0.41 20.78
C TYR A 69 6.01 -0.89 20.21
N ILE A 70 6.03 -1.20 18.93
CA ILE A 70 7.21 -1.72 18.25
C ILE A 70 7.42 -0.98 16.93
N GLU A 71 8.67 -0.92 16.49
CA GLU A 71 9.01 -0.40 15.18
C GLU A 71 9.76 -1.47 14.42
N VAL A 72 9.20 -1.93 13.30
CA VAL A 72 9.80 -2.98 12.46
C VAL A 72 9.83 -2.49 11.02
N GLY A 73 11.03 -2.35 10.47
CA GLY A 73 11.21 -1.89 9.09
C GLY A 73 10.78 -0.44 8.86
N GLY A 74 10.86 0.43 9.88
CA GLY A 74 10.44 1.83 9.81
C GLY A 74 8.93 2.05 9.90
N VAL A 75 8.17 1.01 10.24
CA VAL A 75 6.72 1.08 10.48
C VAL A 75 6.48 0.89 11.97
N SER A 76 5.74 1.82 12.58
CA SER A 76 5.32 1.72 13.96
C SER A 76 4.04 0.89 14.07
N TYR A 77 4.08 -0.14 14.90
CA TYR A 77 2.93 -0.98 15.21
C TYR A 77 2.55 -0.83 16.68
N THR A 78 1.25 -0.99 16.94
CA THR A 78 0.69 -1.10 18.29
C THR A 78 0.03 -2.47 18.42
N ILE A 79 0.47 -3.27 19.37
CA ILE A 79 -0.13 -4.57 19.68
C ILE A 79 -1.03 -4.40 20.90
N GLN A 80 -2.25 -4.93 20.83
CA GLN A 80 -3.16 -5.03 21.96
C GLN A 80 -3.52 -6.51 22.20
N ASN A 81 -3.10 -7.03 23.34
CA ASN A 81 -3.31 -8.40 23.77
C ASN A 81 -4.50 -8.49 24.71
N LYS A 82 -5.61 -9.05 24.22
CA LYS A 82 -6.79 -9.39 25.03
C LYS A 82 -6.75 -10.87 25.40
N SER A 83 -7.62 -11.32 26.31
CA SER A 83 -7.62 -12.70 26.83
C SER A 83 -7.72 -13.78 25.74
N ASP A 84 -8.44 -13.51 24.66
CA ASP A 84 -8.79 -14.45 23.60
C ASP A 84 -8.27 -14.05 22.20
N GLN A 85 -7.60 -12.89 22.10
CA GLN A 85 -7.14 -12.36 20.82
C GLN A 85 -5.93 -11.43 20.99
N SER A 86 -5.15 -11.31 19.94
CA SER A 86 -4.09 -10.31 19.79
C SER A 86 -4.37 -9.48 18.55
N CYS A 87 -4.47 -8.16 18.71
CA CYS A 87 -4.71 -7.20 17.63
C CYS A 87 -3.44 -6.40 17.36
N LEU A 88 -3.16 -6.16 16.08
CA LEU A 88 -2.05 -5.35 15.60
C LEU A 88 -2.61 -4.18 14.80
N SER A 89 -2.23 -2.97 15.19
CA SER A 89 -2.60 -1.74 14.51
C SER A 89 -1.37 -1.05 13.92
N TRP A 90 -1.49 -0.56 12.69
CA TRP A 90 -0.44 0.17 11.99
C TRP A 90 -1.02 1.24 11.08
N LYS A 91 -0.18 2.17 10.64
CA LYS A 91 -0.54 3.14 9.61
C LYS A 91 -0.08 2.66 8.24
N ASP A 92 -0.97 2.71 7.25
CA ASP A 92 -0.63 2.43 5.86
C ASP A 92 0.11 3.60 5.19
N VAL A 93 0.51 3.45 3.92
CA VAL A 93 1.26 4.47 3.18
C VAL A 93 0.47 5.77 3.01
N GLN A 94 -0.85 5.72 3.14
CA GLN A 94 -1.75 6.88 3.10
C GLN A 94 -2.08 7.41 4.50
N SER A 95 -1.38 6.94 5.54
CA SER A 95 -1.60 7.29 6.94
C SER A 95 -2.96 6.86 7.50
N ASN A 96 -3.66 5.95 6.85
CA ASN A 96 -4.88 5.37 7.41
C ASN A 96 -4.51 4.32 8.45
N GLU A 97 -5.24 4.32 9.57
CA GLU A 97 -5.07 3.29 10.60
C GLU A 97 -5.73 1.99 10.13
N ARG A 98 -4.96 0.91 10.18
CA ARG A 98 -5.36 -0.45 9.88
C ARG A 98 -5.21 -1.27 11.14
N GLU A 99 -6.15 -2.16 11.40
CA GLU A 99 -6.08 -3.12 12.50
C GLU A 99 -6.33 -4.52 11.95
N TYR A 100 -5.60 -5.49 12.48
CA TYR A 100 -5.83 -6.91 12.22
C TYR A 100 -5.71 -7.71 13.51
N CYS A 101 -6.70 -8.55 13.78
CA CYS A 101 -6.75 -9.37 14.99
C CYS A 101 -6.63 -10.85 14.68
N PHE A 102 -5.93 -11.57 15.55
CA PHE A 102 -5.81 -13.02 15.52
C PHE A 102 -6.39 -13.61 16.80
N GLN A 103 -7.29 -14.58 16.68
CA GLN A 103 -7.87 -15.28 17.83
C GLN A 103 -6.92 -16.35 18.36
N ILE A 104 -6.83 -16.44 19.68
CA ILE A 104 -6.01 -17.41 20.41
C ILE A 104 -6.98 -18.42 21.00
N HIS A 105 -6.95 -19.64 20.47
CA HIS A 105 -7.69 -20.79 20.99
C HIS A 105 -6.73 -21.78 21.64
#